data_AF-A0A7S4EX40-F1
#
_entry.id   AF-A0A7S4EX40-F1
#
_cell.length_a   1.000
_cell.length_b   1.000
_cell.length_c   1.000
_cell.angle_alpha   90.00
_cell.angle_beta   90.00
_cell.angle_gamma   90.00
#
_symmetry.space_group_name_H-M   'P 1'
#
loop_
_entity.id
_entity.type
_entity.pdbx_description
1 polymer ?
#
loop_
_entity_poly.entity_id
_entity_poly.type
_entity_poly.pdbx_seq_one_letter_code
_entity_poly.pdbx_strand_id
1 'polypeptide(L)'
;MSAPLFGLRWVPDSQLRPLRYAPSPSIPTYSSRTSTERETPYDGAAASGSAPVEASGSAERAPVRLQQHVLSLTQRLQSAEESVRQKSEQIRWLKEMGKDEARRARVSKWMAGPLVRTFSAWKRLVRNVARAALAELESNMAVATEKQRELQARCDELTREQGVLQTALERFLVEASRRRQRKALRAAMRRWAVRRTLTLRSARAKMRRCLMQLRVCSSRRSALQTQSLVACDQRRRRRVRRALRALRLACEYARKLGVAARAHAPLTLRSAMRWLRAR
;
A
#
# COMPACT_ATOMS: atom_id res chain seq x y z
N MET A 1 8.96 -21.46 -85.50
CA MET A 1 9.15 -20.39 -84.50
C MET A 1 9.96 -20.96 -83.34
N SER A 2 11.25 -20.65 -83.31
CA SER A 2 12.24 -21.15 -82.36
C SER A 2 12.36 -20.19 -81.17
N ALA A 3 12.12 -20.70 -79.95
CA ALA A 3 12.30 -19.95 -78.71
C ALA A 3 13.79 -19.91 -78.30
N PRO A 4 14.28 -18.82 -77.66
CA PRO A 4 15.68 -18.70 -77.26
C PRO A 4 15.95 -19.52 -75.99
N LEU A 5 16.98 -20.36 -76.04
CA LEU A 5 17.54 -21.05 -74.87
C LEU A 5 18.29 -20.04 -74.01
N PHE A 6 17.91 -19.93 -72.74
CA PHE A 6 18.62 -19.15 -71.73
C PHE A 6 20.09 -19.62 -71.62
N GLY A 7 21.02 -18.73 -71.95
CA GLY A 7 22.46 -18.93 -71.81
C GLY A 7 22.89 -18.87 -70.35
N LEU A 8 22.77 -19.98 -69.62
CA LEU A 8 23.52 -20.19 -68.38
C LEU A 8 24.92 -20.68 -68.75
N ARG A 9 25.88 -19.75 -68.74
CA ARG A 9 27.30 -20.04 -68.96
C ARG A 9 27.85 -20.77 -67.74
N TRP A 10 28.29 -22.01 -67.91
CA TRP A 10 28.93 -22.80 -66.86
C TRP A 10 30.26 -22.15 -66.47
N VAL A 11 30.42 -21.83 -65.18
CA VAL A 11 31.67 -21.29 -64.62
C VAL A 11 32.43 -22.47 -63.97
N PRO A 12 33.63 -22.83 -64.45
CA PRO A 12 34.41 -23.91 -63.85
C PRO A 12 34.81 -23.62 -62.40
N ASP A 13 34.91 -24.67 -61.59
CA ASP A 13 35.23 -24.59 -60.15
C ASP A 13 36.53 -23.84 -59.84
N SER A 14 37.45 -23.74 -60.80
CA SER A 14 38.69 -22.95 -60.66
C SER A 14 38.46 -21.43 -60.64
N GLN A 15 37.26 -20.95 -61.00
CA GLN A 15 36.89 -19.54 -61.01
C GLN A 15 35.98 -19.15 -59.84
N LEU A 16 35.55 -20.11 -59.01
CA LEU A 16 34.86 -19.82 -57.77
C LEU A 16 35.88 -19.29 -56.75
N ARG A 17 35.93 -17.95 -56.58
CA ARG A 17 36.72 -17.36 -55.50
C ARG A 17 36.28 -18.00 -54.17
N PRO A 18 37.21 -18.46 -53.32
CA PRO A 18 36.86 -18.97 -52.01
C PRO A 18 36.09 -17.88 -51.28
N LEU A 19 34.86 -18.21 -50.85
CA LEU A 19 34.03 -17.36 -50.00
C LEU A 19 34.87 -16.98 -48.78
N ARG A 20 35.43 -15.76 -48.81
CA ARG A 20 36.01 -15.16 -47.61
C ARG A 20 34.86 -15.10 -46.61
N TYR A 21 34.98 -15.88 -45.55
CA TYR A 21 34.10 -15.81 -44.39
C TYR A 21 33.93 -14.33 -44.04
N ALA A 22 32.74 -13.79 -44.28
CA ALA A 22 32.38 -12.52 -43.68
C ALA A 22 32.48 -12.72 -42.16
N PRO A 23 33.16 -11.83 -41.42
CA PRO A 23 33.23 -11.94 -39.98
C PRO A 23 31.80 -11.96 -39.44
N SER A 24 31.53 -12.88 -38.52
CA SER A 24 30.28 -12.97 -37.78
C SER A 24 29.89 -11.56 -37.28
N PRO A 25 28.62 -11.12 -37.43
CA PRO A 25 28.19 -9.91 -36.76
C PRO A 25 28.42 -10.13 -35.26
N SER A 26 29.35 -9.35 -34.70
CA SER A 26 29.62 -9.30 -33.27
C SER A 26 28.28 -9.07 -32.56
N ILE A 27 27.81 -10.09 -31.85
CA ILE A 27 26.75 -9.94 -30.85
C ILE A 27 27.25 -8.85 -29.89
N PRO A 28 26.47 -7.79 -29.61
CA PRO A 28 26.89 -6.77 -28.67
C PRO A 28 27.14 -7.45 -27.33
N THR A 29 28.41 -7.53 -26.93
CA THR A 29 28.81 -7.89 -25.59
C THR A 29 28.16 -6.87 -24.66
N TYR A 30 27.16 -7.34 -23.91
CA TYR A 30 26.60 -6.59 -22.80
C TYR A 30 27.75 -6.26 -21.85
N SER A 31 28.16 -4.99 -21.85
CA SER A 31 29.08 -4.46 -20.85
C SER A 31 28.42 -4.65 -19.49
N SER A 32 28.92 -5.63 -18.74
CA SER A 32 28.67 -5.75 -17.32
C SER A 32 29.23 -4.50 -16.66
N ARG A 33 28.36 -3.52 -16.44
CA ARG A 33 28.67 -2.34 -15.65
C ARG A 33 28.84 -2.82 -14.21
N THR A 34 30.09 -3.06 -13.82
CA THR A 34 30.48 -3.20 -12.43
C THR A 34 30.22 -1.86 -11.76
N SER A 35 29.20 -1.84 -10.91
CA SER A 35 28.91 -0.74 -10.00
C SER A 35 30.01 -0.70 -8.94
N THR A 36 31.08 0.04 -9.19
CA THR A 36 31.96 0.51 -8.11
C THR A 36 31.23 1.62 -7.36
N GLU A 37 30.90 1.32 -6.12
CA GLU A 37 30.50 2.23 -5.07
C GLU A 37 31.35 3.51 -5.09
N ARG A 38 30.66 4.66 -5.13
CA ARG A 38 31.24 5.93 -4.72
C ARG A 38 30.21 6.60 -3.83
N GLU A 39 30.40 6.42 -2.53
CA GLU A 39 29.72 7.19 -1.50
C GLU A 39 30.03 8.67 -1.69
N THR A 40 28.99 9.50 -1.76
CA THR A 40 29.11 10.93 -1.47
C THR A 40 28.00 11.33 -0.50
N PRO A 41 28.30 12.17 0.51
CA PRO A 41 27.36 12.50 1.56
C PRO A 41 26.32 13.51 1.07
N TYR A 42 25.12 13.35 1.60
CA TYR A 42 23.93 14.14 1.41
C TYR A 42 24.09 15.52 2.04
N ASP A 43 23.98 16.59 1.26
CA ASP A 43 23.60 17.91 1.78
C ASP A 43 22.44 18.46 0.95
N GLY A 44 21.41 18.89 1.67
CA GLY A 44 20.08 19.18 1.14
C GLY A 44 19.99 20.46 0.34
N ALA A 45 19.22 20.41 -0.74
CA ALA A 45 18.52 21.56 -1.27
C ALA A 45 17.23 21.09 -1.94
N ALA A 46 16.12 21.66 -1.48
CA ALA A 46 14.81 21.48 -2.08
C ALA A 46 14.82 21.99 -3.53
N ALA A 47 14.83 21.06 -4.47
CA ALA A 47 14.56 21.33 -5.87
C ALA A 47 13.42 20.39 -6.30
N SER A 48 12.30 21.02 -6.65
CA SER A 48 11.22 20.45 -7.45
C SER A 48 11.79 19.89 -8.76
N GLY A 49 12.17 18.61 -8.75
CA GLY A 49 12.66 17.88 -9.90
C GLY A 49 11.71 16.73 -10.19
N SER A 50 10.96 16.87 -11.28
CA SER A 50 10.12 15.84 -11.87
C SER A 50 10.85 14.50 -11.93
N ALA A 51 10.28 13.49 -11.28
CA ALA A 51 10.76 12.11 -11.37
C ALA A 51 10.68 11.65 -12.84
N PRO A 52 11.73 11.02 -13.41
CA PRO A 52 11.65 10.45 -14.74
C PRO A 52 10.82 9.17 -14.68
N VAL A 53 9.56 9.26 -15.10
CA VAL A 53 8.62 8.15 -15.29
C VAL A 53 8.96 7.42 -16.61
N GLU A 54 10.18 6.88 -16.75
CA GLU A 54 10.60 6.22 -18.01
C GLU A 54 11.22 4.82 -17.84
N ALA A 55 11.16 4.21 -16.65
CA ALA A 55 11.67 2.83 -16.47
C ALA A 55 10.63 1.73 -16.77
N SER A 56 9.34 2.07 -16.86
CA SER A 56 8.25 1.09 -16.95
C SER A 56 8.01 0.54 -18.37
N GLY A 57 8.54 1.18 -19.41
CA GLY A 57 8.31 0.78 -20.81
C GLY A 57 9.20 -0.36 -21.32
N SER A 58 10.17 -0.83 -20.53
CA SER A 58 11.13 -1.86 -20.97
C SER A 58 10.60 -3.29 -20.77
N ALA A 59 9.85 -3.52 -19.68
CA ALA A 59 9.35 -4.86 -19.33
C ALA A 59 8.23 -5.34 -20.27
N GLU A 60 7.34 -4.44 -20.71
CA GLU A 60 6.25 -4.78 -21.65
C GLU A 60 6.71 -5.00 -23.10
N ARG A 61 7.91 -4.56 -23.47
CA ARG A 61 8.44 -4.74 -24.83
C ARG A 61 9.16 -6.07 -25.04
N ALA A 62 9.54 -6.77 -23.97
CA ALA A 62 10.14 -8.09 -24.03
C ALA A 62 9.25 -9.17 -24.70
N PRO A 63 7.96 -9.32 -24.34
CA PRO A 63 7.09 -10.30 -24.99
C PRO A 63 6.84 -9.98 -26.46
N VAL A 64 6.71 -8.69 -26.82
CA VAL A 64 6.50 -8.24 -28.21
C VAL A 64 7.72 -8.55 -29.08
N ARG A 65 8.95 -8.37 -28.55
CA ARG A 65 10.18 -8.70 -29.27
C ARG A 65 10.34 -10.20 -29.49
N LEU A 66 9.99 -11.02 -28.49
CA LEU A 66 10.00 -12.48 -28.64
C LEU A 66 8.98 -12.95 -29.67
N GLN A 67 7.76 -12.38 -29.66
CA GLN A 67 6.75 -12.67 -30.68
C GLN A 67 7.23 -12.30 -32.09
N GLN A 68 7.83 -11.11 -32.27
CA GLN A 68 8.41 -10.70 -33.55
C GLN A 68 9.54 -11.63 -34.00
N HIS A 69 10.41 -12.06 -33.08
CA HIS A 69 11.49 -12.99 -33.39
C HIS A 69 10.94 -14.36 -33.82
N VAL A 70 9.96 -14.90 -33.11
CA VAL A 70 9.28 -16.15 -33.48
C VAL A 70 8.66 -16.03 -34.87
N LEU A 71 7.89 -14.97 -35.15
CA LEU A 71 7.30 -14.75 -36.48
C LEU A 71 8.35 -14.70 -37.59
N SER A 72 9.48 -14.03 -37.35
CA SER A 72 10.58 -13.94 -38.32
C SER A 72 11.22 -15.30 -38.60
N LEU A 73 11.35 -16.15 -37.57
CA LEU A 73 11.87 -17.51 -37.71
C LEU A 73 10.88 -18.39 -38.47
N THR A 74 9.58 -18.29 -38.17
CA THR A 74 8.53 -19.03 -38.87
C THR A 74 8.50 -18.66 -40.36
N GLN A 75 8.61 -17.38 -40.68
CA GLN A 75 8.64 -16.91 -42.07
C GLN A 75 9.88 -17.44 -42.82
N ARG A 76 11.07 -17.38 -42.20
CA ARG A 76 12.29 -17.95 -42.78
C ARG A 76 12.20 -19.44 -43.01
N LEU A 77 11.55 -20.16 -42.10
CA LEU A 77 11.30 -21.59 -42.22
C LEU A 77 10.36 -21.89 -43.38
N GLN A 78 9.26 -21.16 -43.52
CA GLN A 78 8.33 -21.29 -44.65
C GLN A 78 9.02 -21.02 -45.99
N SER A 79 9.79 -19.93 -46.11
CA SER A 79 10.54 -19.64 -47.34
C SER A 79 11.57 -20.72 -47.68
N ALA A 80 12.20 -21.31 -46.66
CA ALA A 80 13.12 -22.43 -46.86
C ALA A 80 12.37 -23.70 -47.34
N GLU A 81 11.20 -24.00 -46.78
CA GLU A 81 10.35 -25.11 -47.21
C GLU A 81 9.87 -24.95 -48.65
N GLU A 82 9.42 -23.76 -49.03
CA GLU A 82 9.02 -23.43 -50.41
C GLU A 82 10.20 -23.58 -51.39
N SER A 83 11.39 -23.12 -51.01
CA SER A 83 12.59 -23.30 -51.82
C SER A 83 12.94 -24.78 -52.03
N VAL A 84 12.76 -25.61 -50.99
CA VAL A 84 12.96 -27.07 -51.08
C VAL A 84 11.91 -27.69 -52.00
N ARG A 85 10.63 -27.30 -51.88
CA ARG A 85 9.55 -27.76 -52.78
C ARG A 85 9.88 -27.42 -54.24
N GLN A 86 10.21 -26.16 -54.54
CA GLN A 86 10.58 -25.72 -55.89
C GLN A 86 11.75 -26.52 -56.47
N LYS A 87 12.83 -26.73 -55.68
CA LYS A 87 13.97 -27.53 -56.12
C LYS A 87 13.61 -29.00 -56.34
N SER A 88 12.70 -29.55 -55.52
CA SER A 88 12.22 -30.92 -55.68
C SER A 88 11.37 -31.10 -56.96
N GLU A 89 10.58 -30.09 -57.32
CA GLU A 89 9.81 -30.03 -58.57
C GLU A 89 10.73 -29.87 -59.78
N GLN A 90 11.77 -29.03 -59.70
CA GLN A 90 12.81 -28.95 -60.73
C GLN A 90 13.48 -30.30 -60.97
N ILE A 91 13.81 -31.05 -59.90
CA ILE A 91 14.37 -32.41 -60.03
C ILE A 91 13.35 -33.36 -60.69
N ARG A 92 12.07 -33.29 -60.31
CA ARG A 92 11.01 -34.10 -60.93
C ARG A 92 10.87 -33.79 -62.42
N TRP A 93 10.82 -32.51 -62.79
CA TRP A 93 10.75 -32.07 -64.18
C TRP A 93 11.96 -32.52 -65.00
N LEU A 94 13.17 -32.41 -64.44
CA LEU A 94 14.39 -32.92 -65.10
C LEU A 94 14.37 -34.44 -65.31
N LYS A 95 13.68 -35.20 -64.44
CA LYS A 95 13.48 -36.64 -64.64
C LYS A 95 12.48 -36.94 -65.75
N GLU A 96 11.41 -36.16 -65.86
CA GLU A 96 10.36 -36.32 -66.89
C GLU A 96 10.84 -35.89 -68.30
N MET A 97 11.70 -34.88 -68.40
CA MET A 97 12.17 -34.33 -69.69
C MET A 97 13.31 -35.12 -70.34
N GLY A 98 13.91 -36.10 -69.65
CA GLY A 98 15.04 -36.87 -70.15
C GLY A 98 14.63 -38.03 -71.07
N LYS A 99 14.36 -37.77 -72.36
CA LYS A 99 14.16 -38.85 -73.35
C LYS A 99 15.46 -39.62 -73.67
N ASP A 100 16.62 -38.97 -73.58
CA ASP A 100 17.93 -39.58 -73.85
C ASP A 100 18.42 -40.44 -72.67
N GLU A 101 18.72 -41.72 -72.89
CA GLU A 101 19.33 -42.61 -71.89
C GLU A 101 20.65 -42.06 -71.33
N ALA A 102 21.46 -41.40 -72.16
CA ALA A 102 22.71 -40.77 -71.72
C ALA A 102 22.50 -39.57 -70.77
N ARG A 103 21.37 -38.86 -70.87
CA ARG A 103 21.01 -37.79 -69.90
C ARG A 103 20.47 -38.41 -68.62
N ARG A 104 19.65 -39.46 -68.71
CA ARG A 104 19.14 -40.21 -67.55
C ARG A 104 20.27 -40.86 -66.73
N ALA A 105 21.28 -41.43 -67.38
CA ALA A 105 22.45 -42.00 -66.72
C ALA A 105 23.30 -40.94 -65.98
N ARG A 106 23.51 -39.77 -66.60
CA ARG A 106 24.23 -38.64 -65.97
C ARG A 106 23.47 -38.07 -64.78
N VAL A 107 22.17 -37.84 -64.94
CA VAL A 107 21.28 -37.39 -63.85
C VAL A 107 21.27 -38.41 -62.73
N SER A 108 21.15 -39.72 -63.02
CA SER A 108 21.20 -40.77 -62.00
C SER A 108 22.53 -40.80 -61.26
N LYS A 109 23.67 -40.67 -61.95
CA LYS A 109 25.00 -40.59 -61.31
C LYS A 109 25.14 -39.37 -60.40
N TRP A 110 24.56 -38.23 -60.82
CA TRP A 110 24.53 -36.99 -60.02
C TRP A 110 23.63 -37.12 -58.79
N MET A 111 22.45 -37.73 -58.97
CA MET A 111 21.48 -38.01 -57.92
C MET A 111 21.98 -39.07 -56.93
N ALA A 112 22.92 -39.94 -57.30
CA ALA A 112 23.44 -41.02 -56.45
C ALA A 112 24.64 -40.60 -55.57
N GLY A 113 25.38 -39.55 -55.93
CA GLY A 113 26.63 -39.20 -55.23
C GLY A 113 26.63 -37.79 -54.63
N PRO A 114 26.97 -36.74 -55.41
CA PRO A 114 27.11 -35.38 -54.90
C PRO A 114 25.84 -34.84 -54.24
N LEU A 115 24.67 -35.04 -54.84
CA LEU A 115 23.41 -34.46 -54.35
C LEU A 115 22.94 -35.12 -53.03
N VAL A 116 23.14 -36.43 -52.87
CA VAL A 116 22.84 -37.12 -51.59
C VAL A 116 23.75 -36.61 -50.48
N ARG A 117 25.03 -36.36 -50.79
CA ARG A 117 25.99 -35.82 -49.82
C ARG A 117 25.64 -34.39 -49.42
N THR A 118 25.29 -33.52 -50.36
CA THR A 118 24.86 -32.15 -50.04
C THR A 118 23.53 -32.13 -49.27
N PHE A 119 22.57 -32.96 -49.67
CA PHE A 119 21.29 -33.06 -48.96
C PHE A 119 21.44 -33.61 -47.53
N SER A 120 22.27 -34.65 -47.34
CA SER A 120 22.54 -35.19 -46.01
C SER A 120 23.32 -34.22 -45.13
N ALA A 121 24.30 -33.48 -45.68
CA ALA A 121 25.00 -32.41 -44.98
C ALA A 121 24.04 -31.27 -44.57
N TRP A 122 23.17 -30.83 -45.49
CA TRP A 122 22.13 -29.85 -45.20
C TRP A 122 21.17 -30.33 -44.11
N LYS A 123 20.68 -31.58 -44.19
CA LYS A 123 19.79 -32.17 -43.18
C LYS A 123 20.46 -32.27 -41.80
N ARG A 124 21.79 -32.46 -41.74
CA ARG A 124 22.55 -32.41 -40.48
C ARG A 124 22.64 -30.98 -39.97
N LEU A 125 22.94 -30.01 -40.83
CA LEU A 125 23.01 -28.60 -40.47
C LEU A 125 21.67 -28.09 -39.92
N VAL A 126 20.55 -28.35 -40.60
CA VAL A 126 19.21 -27.96 -40.13
C VAL A 126 18.90 -28.59 -38.78
N ARG A 127 19.22 -29.88 -38.57
CA ARG A 127 19.04 -30.54 -37.27
C ARG A 127 19.89 -29.90 -36.17
N ASN A 128 21.13 -29.55 -36.46
CA ASN A 128 22.03 -28.94 -35.48
C ASN A 128 21.55 -27.52 -35.11
N VAL A 129 21.12 -26.72 -36.09
CA VAL A 129 20.55 -25.39 -35.85
C VAL A 129 19.26 -25.49 -35.03
N ALA A 130 18.36 -26.42 -35.37
CA ALA A 130 17.13 -26.62 -34.60
C ALA A 130 17.40 -27.03 -33.15
N ARG A 131 18.39 -27.91 -32.91
CA ARG A 131 18.81 -28.29 -31.55
C ARG A 131 19.43 -27.12 -30.78
N ALA A 132 20.26 -26.32 -31.42
CA ALA A 132 20.87 -25.14 -30.79
C ALA A 132 19.80 -24.11 -30.41
N ALA A 133 18.85 -23.82 -31.32
CA ALA A 133 17.74 -22.92 -31.04
C ALA A 133 16.84 -23.43 -29.91
N LEU A 134 16.58 -24.74 -29.85
CA LEU A 134 15.81 -25.35 -28.77
C LEU A 134 16.53 -25.24 -27.42
N ALA A 135 17.82 -25.52 -27.36
CA ALA A 135 18.61 -25.37 -26.13
C ALA A 135 18.66 -23.90 -25.64
N GLU A 136 18.77 -22.94 -26.57
CA GLU A 136 18.73 -21.52 -26.25
C GLU A 136 17.35 -21.10 -25.70
N LEU A 137 16.26 -21.58 -26.32
CA LEU A 137 14.89 -21.38 -25.82
C LEU A 137 14.70 -21.95 -24.41
N GLU A 138 15.17 -23.17 -24.16
CA GLU A 138 15.10 -23.82 -22.84
C GLU A 138 15.87 -23.02 -21.78
N SER A 139 17.07 -22.56 -22.11
CA SER A 139 17.87 -21.69 -21.23
C SER A 139 17.16 -20.37 -20.92
N ASN A 140 16.60 -19.72 -21.94
CA ASN A 140 15.88 -18.45 -21.78
C ASN A 140 14.61 -18.64 -20.93
N MET A 141 13.89 -19.75 -21.13
CA MET A 141 12.74 -20.10 -20.30
C MET A 141 13.15 -20.34 -18.84
N ALA A 142 14.27 -21.02 -18.59
CA ALA A 142 14.78 -21.22 -17.24
C ALA A 142 15.04 -19.88 -16.52
N VAL A 143 15.76 -18.96 -17.17
CA VAL A 143 16.01 -17.61 -16.64
C VAL A 143 14.72 -16.82 -16.42
N ALA A 144 13.74 -16.95 -17.32
CA ALA A 144 12.44 -16.30 -17.15
C ALA A 144 11.68 -16.86 -15.93
N THR A 145 11.70 -18.17 -15.71
CA THR A 145 11.06 -18.78 -14.53
C THR A 145 11.72 -18.39 -13.22
N GLU A 146 13.05 -18.22 -13.22
CA GLU A 146 13.79 -17.75 -12.03
C GLU A 146 13.40 -16.30 -11.69
N LYS A 147 13.41 -15.40 -12.68
CA LYS A 147 12.93 -14.02 -12.51
C LYS A 147 11.48 -13.96 -12.05
N GLN A 148 10.62 -14.84 -12.55
CA GLN A 148 9.24 -14.93 -12.11
C GLN A 148 9.15 -15.30 -10.62
N ARG A 149 9.98 -16.25 -10.15
CA ARG A 149 10.03 -16.62 -8.72
C ARG A 149 10.56 -15.48 -7.85
N GLU A 150 11.58 -14.75 -8.30
CA GLU A 150 12.10 -13.57 -7.60
C GLU A 150 11.04 -12.46 -7.48
N LEU A 151 10.34 -12.17 -8.56
CA LEU A 151 9.26 -11.18 -8.56
C LEU A 151 8.12 -11.63 -7.63
N GLN A 152 7.76 -12.91 -7.66
CA GLN A 152 6.75 -13.45 -6.76
C GLN A 152 7.18 -13.29 -5.28
N ALA A 153 8.43 -13.60 -4.95
CA ALA A 153 8.95 -13.44 -3.60
C ALA A 153 8.92 -11.96 -3.14
N ARG A 154 9.24 -11.02 -4.02
CA ARG A 154 9.13 -9.57 -3.74
C ARG A 154 7.68 -9.13 -3.53
N CYS A 155 6.75 -9.63 -4.34
CA CYS A 155 5.33 -9.36 -4.15
C CYS A 155 4.83 -9.89 -2.79
N ASP A 156 5.26 -11.09 -2.39
CA ASP A 156 4.91 -11.68 -1.10
C ASP A 156 5.48 -10.86 0.07
N GLU A 157 6.71 -10.34 -0.06
CA GLU A 157 7.33 -9.45 0.92
C GLU A 157 6.57 -8.12 1.06
N LEU A 158 6.28 -7.43 -0.05
CA LEU A 158 5.47 -6.21 -0.05
C LEU A 158 4.08 -6.44 0.56
N THR A 159 3.47 -7.59 0.30
CA THR A 159 2.17 -7.95 0.90
C THR A 159 2.28 -8.09 2.43
N ARG A 160 3.39 -8.66 2.93
CA ARG A 160 3.64 -8.75 4.38
C ARG A 160 3.87 -7.36 4.99
N GLU A 161 4.68 -6.52 4.36
CA GLU A 161 4.93 -5.14 4.82
C GLU A 161 3.64 -4.32 4.86
N GLN A 162 2.79 -4.45 3.84
CA GLN A 162 1.47 -3.82 3.81
C GLN A 162 0.62 -4.26 5.00
N GLY A 163 0.61 -5.56 5.33
CA GLY A 163 -0.10 -6.08 6.50
C GLY A 163 0.44 -5.49 7.82
N VAL A 164 1.76 -5.38 7.97
CA VAL A 164 2.38 -4.74 9.15
C VAL A 164 1.97 -3.27 9.26
N LEU A 165 2.01 -2.52 8.16
CA LEU A 165 1.61 -1.11 8.14
C LEU A 165 0.12 -0.92 8.47
N GLN A 166 -0.76 -1.77 7.94
CA GLN A 166 -2.18 -1.74 8.26
C GLN A 166 -2.42 -1.96 9.76
N THR A 167 -1.82 -3.00 10.35
CA THR A 167 -1.96 -3.24 11.80
C THR A 167 -1.38 -2.11 12.66
N ALA A 168 -0.29 -1.48 12.22
CA ALA A 168 0.28 -0.32 12.90
C ALA A 168 -0.66 0.89 12.86
N LEU A 169 -1.30 1.16 11.72
CA LEU A 169 -2.29 2.23 11.56
C LEU A 169 -3.53 2.00 12.42
N GLU A 170 -4.06 0.78 12.46
CA GLU A 170 -5.18 0.43 13.33
C GLU A 170 -4.86 0.67 14.81
N ARG A 171 -3.69 0.22 15.27
CA ARG A 171 -3.21 0.47 16.64
C ARG A 171 -3.12 1.97 16.94
N PHE A 172 -2.59 2.76 16.00
CA PHE A 172 -2.51 4.21 16.13
C PHE A 172 -3.90 4.85 16.28
N LEU A 173 -4.87 4.47 15.45
CA LEU A 173 -6.23 4.99 15.51
C LEU A 173 -6.94 4.63 16.83
N VAL A 174 -6.76 3.40 17.31
CA VAL A 174 -7.27 2.95 18.62
C VAL A 174 -6.65 3.78 19.75
N GLU A 175 -5.33 3.99 19.74
CA GLU A 175 -4.67 4.78 20.79
C GLU A 175 -5.05 6.26 20.71
N ALA A 176 -5.22 6.82 19.50
CA ALA A 176 -5.69 8.18 19.31
C ALA A 176 -7.12 8.38 19.85
N SER A 177 -8.03 7.43 19.62
CA SER A 177 -9.40 7.48 20.16
C SER A 177 -9.41 7.39 21.68
N ARG A 178 -8.61 6.49 22.28
CA ARG A 178 -8.39 6.39 23.73
C ARG A 178 -7.86 7.69 24.33
N ARG A 179 -6.88 8.33 23.68
CA ARG A 179 -6.35 9.65 24.11
C ARG A 179 -7.42 10.73 24.09
N ARG A 180 -8.28 10.77 23.06
CA ARG A 180 -9.42 11.70 22.99
C ARG A 180 -10.41 11.45 24.12
N GLN A 181 -10.79 10.20 24.38
CA GLN A 181 -11.66 9.82 25.50
C GLN A 181 -11.06 10.24 26.86
N ARG A 182 -9.77 9.98 27.10
CA ARG A 182 -9.05 10.41 28.31
C ARG A 182 -9.06 11.94 28.48
N LYS A 183 -8.83 12.70 27.40
CA LYS A 183 -8.92 14.17 27.42
C LYS A 183 -10.34 14.64 27.78
N ALA A 184 -11.37 14.03 27.19
CA ALA A 184 -12.78 14.33 27.48
C ALA A 184 -13.13 14.04 28.95
N LEU A 185 -12.69 12.90 29.49
CA LEU A 185 -12.87 12.55 30.91
C LEU A 185 -12.19 13.55 31.85
N ARG A 186 -10.94 13.96 31.57
CA ARG A 186 -10.24 14.99 32.36
C ARG A 186 -10.99 16.32 32.32
N ALA A 187 -11.51 16.73 31.17
CA ALA A 187 -12.32 17.94 31.04
C ALA A 187 -13.63 17.85 31.84
N ALA A 188 -14.32 16.71 31.79
CA ALA A 188 -15.53 16.46 32.58
C ALA A 188 -15.24 16.50 34.09
N MET A 189 -14.15 15.87 34.54
CA MET A 189 -13.71 15.90 35.94
C MET A 189 -13.39 17.32 36.40
N ARG A 190 -12.71 18.13 35.57
CA ARG A 190 -12.46 19.55 35.87
C ARG A 190 -13.76 20.35 36.00
N ARG A 191 -14.69 20.19 35.05
CA ARG A 191 -16.01 20.87 35.10
C ARG A 191 -16.79 20.47 36.35
N TRP A 192 -16.78 19.19 36.70
CA TRP A 192 -17.42 18.69 37.91
C TRP A 192 -16.76 19.27 39.18
N ALA A 193 -15.43 19.31 39.24
CA ALA A 193 -14.70 19.87 40.37
C ALA A 193 -15.03 21.37 40.57
N VAL A 194 -15.10 22.14 39.48
CA VAL A 194 -15.53 23.55 39.51
C VAL A 194 -16.97 23.69 39.99
N ARG A 195 -17.91 22.88 39.46
CA ARG A 195 -19.30 22.90 39.94
C ARG A 195 -19.38 22.58 41.43
N ARG A 196 -18.60 21.59 41.89
CA ARG A 196 -18.55 21.20 43.29
C ARG A 196 -17.99 22.30 44.19
N THR A 197 -16.93 22.99 43.76
CA THR A 197 -16.38 24.10 44.55
C THR A 197 -17.36 25.27 44.61
N LEU A 198 -18.08 25.55 43.52
CA LEU A 198 -19.14 26.57 43.49
C LEU A 198 -20.33 26.21 44.40
N THR A 199 -20.80 24.95 44.39
CA THR A 199 -21.90 24.52 45.29
C THR A 199 -21.46 24.54 46.75
N LEU A 200 -20.23 24.15 47.07
CA LEU A 200 -19.69 24.26 48.42
C LEU A 200 -19.53 25.71 48.86
N ARG A 201 -19.09 26.62 47.96
CA ARG A 201 -19.00 28.06 48.25
C ARG A 201 -20.37 28.66 48.52
N SER A 202 -21.38 28.32 47.72
CA SER A 202 -22.75 28.83 47.93
C SER A 202 -23.38 28.26 49.21
N ALA A 203 -23.14 26.98 49.52
CA ALA A 203 -23.57 26.37 50.79
C ALA A 203 -22.88 27.03 51.99
N ARG A 204 -21.56 27.27 51.93
CA ARG A 204 -20.81 27.98 52.99
C ARG A 204 -21.31 29.42 53.16
N ALA A 205 -21.60 30.14 52.06
CA ALA A 205 -22.15 31.48 52.11
C ALA A 205 -23.54 31.51 52.76
N LYS A 206 -24.42 30.57 52.39
CA LYS A 206 -25.74 30.40 53.03
C LYS A 206 -25.59 30.11 54.53
N MET A 207 -24.73 29.18 54.90
CA MET A 207 -24.47 28.84 56.30
C MET A 207 -23.92 30.04 57.10
N ARG A 208 -22.99 30.83 56.53
CA ARG A 208 -22.50 32.08 57.15
C ARG A 208 -23.61 33.10 57.37
N ARG A 209 -24.52 33.30 56.39
CA ARG A 209 -25.68 34.18 56.55
C ARG A 209 -26.61 33.69 57.66
N CYS A 210 -26.89 32.38 57.73
CA CYS A 210 -27.69 31.80 58.80
C CYS A 210 -27.04 32.00 60.19
N LEU A 211 -25.72 31.83 60.31
CA LEU A 211 -25.01 32.08 61.57
C LEU A 211 -25.04 33.55 61.98
N MET A 212 -24.88 34.48 61.04
CA MET A 212 -25.02 35.92 61.32
C MET A 212 -26.44 36.28 61.77
N GLN A 213 -27.47 35.74 61.11
CA GLN A 213 -28.88 35.91 61.51
C GLN A 213 -29.11 35.39 62.94
N LEU A 214 -28.59 34.21 63.28
CA LEU A 214 -28.69 33.66 64.65
C LEU A 214 -28.01 34.56 65.69
N ARG A 215 -26.84 35.15 65.38
CA ARG A 215 -26.16 36.11 66.27
C ARG A 215 -27.00 37.38 66.51
N VAL A 216 -27.62 37.92 65.46
CA VAL A 216 -28.52 39.07 65.58
C VAL A 216 -29.78 38.72 66.38
N CYS A 217 -30.33 37.53 66.19
CA CYS A 217 -31.47 37.05 66.99
C CYS A 217 -31.09 36.87 68.46
N SER A 218 -29.90 36.34 68.77
CA SER A 218 -29.44 36.20 70.16
C SER A 218 -29.23 37.56 70.82
N SER A 219 -28.60 38.53 70.15
CA SER A 219 -28.42 39.88 70.72
C SER A 219 -29.74 40.60 70.95
N ARG A 220 -30.68 40.53 69.99
CA ARG A 220 -32.05 41.06 70.17
C ARG A 220 -32.80 40.39 71.32
N ARG A 221 -32.64 39.07 71.48
CA ARG A 221 -33.26 38.35 72.59
C ARG A 221 -32.72 38.84 73.93
N SER A 222 -31.40 39.00 74.08
CA SER A 222 -30.79 39.55 75.29
C SER A 222 -31.28 40.96 75.60
N ALA A 223 -31.36 41.84 74.59
CA ALA A 223 -31.89 43.20 74.74
C ALA A 223 -33.40 43.22 75.12
N LEU A 224 -34.20 42.32 74.56
CA LEU A 224 -35.61 42.19 74.95
C LEU A 224 -35.77 41.60 76.36
N GLN A 225 -34.87 40.72 76.79
CA GLN A 225 -34.85 40.21 78.15
C GLN A 225 -34.52 41.33 79.15
N THR A 226 -33.52 42.17 78.88
CA THR A 226 -33.22 43.33 79.74
C THR A 226 -34.39 44.33 79.76
N GLN A 227 -35.01 44.63 78.61
CA GLN A 227 -36.22 45.47 78.56
C GLN A 227 -37.41 44.85 79.30
N SER A 228 -37.54 43.52 79.32
CA SER A 228 -38.62 42.84 80.05
C SER A 228 -38.51 42.99 81.57
N LEU A 229 -37.28 43.08 82.08
CA LEU A 229 -37.00 43.28 83.51
C LEU A 229 -37.29 44.73 83.94
N VAL A 230 -37.08 45.70 83.06
CA VAL A 230 -37.27 47.14 83.34
C VAL A 230 -38.69 47.64 83.03
N ALA A 231 -39.50 46.88 82.27
CA ALA A 231 -40.85 47.32 81.91
C ALA A 231 -41.83 47.24 83.10
N CYS A 232 -42.19 48.40 83.67
CA CYS A 232 -43.25 48.52 84.68
C CYS A 232 -44.66 48.42 84.06
N ASP A 233 -44.84 48.87 82.81
CA ASP A 233 -46.14 48.87 82.13
C ASP A 233 -46.57 47.51 81.57
N GLN A 234 -47.81 47.13 81.88
CA GLN A 234 -48.42 45.87 81.44
C GLN A 234 -48.54 45.75 79.91
N ARG A 235 -48.78 46.86 79.20
CA ARG A 235 -48.79 46.92 77.73
C ARG A 235 -47.41 46.65 77.13
N ARG A 236 -46.34 47.20 77.71
CA ARG A 236 -44.94 46.93 77.30
C ARG A 236 -44.57 45.46 77.52
N ARG A 237 -44.93 44.87 78.66
CA ARG A 237 -44.72 43.43 78.95
C ARG A 237 -45.37 42.52 77.91
N ARG A 238 -46.60 42.82 77.48
CA ARG A 238 -47.29 42.05 76.42
C ARG A 238 -46.58 42.15 75.06
N ARG A 239 -46.10 43.34 74.68
CA ARG A 239 -45.34 43.53 73.43
C ARG A 239 -44.02 42.74 73.45
N VAL A 240 -43.28 42.81 74.57
CA VAL A 240 -42.01 42.08 74.72
C VAL A 240 -42.23 40.55 74.69
N ARG A 241 -43.28 40.03 75.33
CA ARG A 241 -43.62 38.59 75.27
C ARG A 241 -43.98 38.13 73.86
N ARG A 242 -44.74 38.93 73.09
CA ARG A 242 -45.05 38.63 71.67
C ARG A 242 -43.78 38.61 70.82
N ALA A 243 -42.88 39.58 71.01
CA ALA A 243 -41.60 39.64 70.32
C ALA A 243 -40.70 38.44 70.62
N LEU A 244 -40.62 38.01 71.90
CA LEU A 244 -39.85 36.83 72.31
C LEU A 244 -40.40 35.53 71.71
N ARG A 245 -41.73 35.36 71.60
CA ARG A 245 -42.35 34.20 70.94
C ARG A 245 -42.05 34.17 69.44
N ALA A 246 -42.16 35.31 68.77
CA ALA A 246 -41.82 35.43 67.35
C ALA A 246 -40.34 35.08 67.09
N LEU A 247 -39.42 35.54 67.94
CA LEU A 247 -38.00 35.20 67.86
C LEU A 247 -37.74 33.70 68.09
N ARG A 248 -38.49 33.04 68.98
CA ARG A 248 -38.34 31.61 69.25
C ARG A 248 -38.71 30.76 68.02
N LEU A 249 -39.83 31.09 67.37
CA LEU A 249 -40.28 30.44 66.13
C LEU A 249 -39.29 30.64 64.98
N ALA A 250 -38.75 31.86 64.83
CA ALA A 250 -37.73 32.15 63.82
C ALA A 250 -36.44 31.32 64.03
N CYS A 251 -36.02 31.13 65.28
CA CYS A 251 -34.86 30.29 65.61
C CYS A 251 -35.09 28.80 65.32
N GLU A 252 -36.28 28.27 65.60
CA GLU A 252 -36.62 26.88 65.27
C GLU A 252 -36.65 26.62 63.77
N TYR A 253 -37.20 27.57 62.99
CA TYR A 253 -37.20 27.49 61.53
C TYR A 253 -35.77 27.48 60.96
N ALA A 254 -34.89 28.34 61.48
CA ALA A 254 -33.48 28.36 61.09
C ALA A 254 -32.74 27.06 61.44
N ARG A 255 -33.07 26.41 62.57
CA ARG A 255 -32.51 25.10 62.94
C ARG A 255 -32.97 24.00 62.00
N LYS A 256 -34.27 23.93 61.67
CA LYS A 256 -34.81 22.94 60.73
C LYS A 256 -34.19 23.05 59.35
N LEU A 257 -34.01 24.28 58.83
CA LEU A 257 -33.30 24.53 57.57
C LEU A 257 -31.81 24.09 57.63
N GLY A 258 -31.15 24.30 58.78
CA GLY A 258 -29.77 23.87 58.98
C GLY A 258 -29.56 22.35 58.97
N VAL A 259 -30.57 21.57 59.39
CA VAL A 259 -30.54 20.10 59.37
C VAL A 259 -30.80 19.57 57.95
N ALA A 260 -31.78 20.13 57.24
CA ALA A 260 -32.09 19.73 55.86
C ALA A 260 -30.92 19.96 54.89
N ALA A 261 -30.15 21.04 55.09
CA ALA A 261 -28.96 21.33 54.28
C ALA A 261 -27.82 20.30 54.44
N ARG A 262 -27.75 19.56 55.55
CA ARG A 262 -26.73 18.52 55.79
C ARG A 262 -27.09 17.18 55.14
N ALA A 263 -28.38 16.88 55.00
CA ALA A 263 -28.86 15.60 54.46
C ALA A 263 -28.69 15.46 52.93
N HIS A 264 -28.75 16.57 52.17
CA HIS A 264 -28.70 16.53 50.70
C HIS A 264 -27.29 16.45 50.07
N ALA A 265 -26.23 16.43 50.87
CA ALA A 265 -24.85 16.58 50.36
C ALA A 265 -24.21 15.36 49.65
N PRO A 266 -24.55 14.06 49.91
CA PRO A 266 -23.82 12.95 49.30
C PRO A 266 -24.54 12.13 48.21
N LEU A 267 -25.86 12.27 48.04
CA LEU A 267 -26.62 11.33 47.18
C LEU A 267 -26.41 11.51 45.66
N THR A 268 -26.03 12.71 45.21
CA THR A 268 -25.83 13.00 43.77
C THR A 268 -24.52 12.45 43.19
N LEU A 269 -23.54 12.11 44.04
CA LEU A 269 -22.25 11.57 43.58
C LEU A 269 -22.34 10.10 43.18
N ARG A 270 -23.08 9.29 43.96
CA ARG A 270 -23.18 7.85 43.74
C ARG A 270 -23.97 7.51 42.47
N SER A 271 -24.94 8.34 42.10
CA SER A 271 -25.72 8.20 40.86
C SER A 271 -24.91 8.64 39.63
N ALA A 272 -24.20 9.77 39.70
CA ALA A 272 -23.35 10.24 38.61
C ALA A 272 -22.17 9.28 38.31
N MET A 273 -21.55 8.70 39.35
CA MET A 273 -20.47 7.72 39.21
C MET A 273 -20.96 6.36 38.66
N ARG A 274 -22.20 5.95 38.98
CA ARG A 274 -22.81 4.75 38.38
C ARG A 274 -23.09 4.93 36.90
N TRP A 275 -23.61 6.10 36.52
CA TRP A 275 -23.91 6.39 35.11
C TRP A 275 -22.64 6.43 34.22
N LEU A 276 -21.51 6.91 34.77
CA LEU A 276 -20.23 6.95 34.05
C LEU A 276 -19.51 5.58 33.95
N ARG A 277 -19.90 4.56 34.72
CA ARG A 277 -19.33 3.21 34.62
C ARG A 277 -20.11 2.29 33.68
N ALA A 278 -21.36 2.64 33.38
CA ALA A 278 -22.24 1.88 32.50
C ALA A 278 -22.08 2.28 31.01
N ARG A 279 -21.08 3.10 30.68
CA ARG A 279 -20.84 3.67 29.36
C ARG A 279 -19.37 3.56 29.00
#